data_AF-A0A6G0QCN6-F1
#
_entry.id   AF-A0A6G0QCN6-F1
#
_cell.length_a   1.000
_cell.length_b   1.000
_cell.length_c   1.000
_cell.angle_alpha   90.00
_cell.angle_beta   90.00
_cell.angle_gamma   90.00
#
_symmetry.space_group_name_H-M   'P 1'
#
loop_
_entity.id
_entity.type
_entity.pdbx_description
1 polymer ?
#
loop_
_entity_poly.entity_id
_entity_poly.type
_entity_poly.pdbx_seq_one_letter_code
_entity_poly.pdbx_strand_id
1 'polypeptide(L)'
;MSMRDYVQKIQHLFSCIVTNPIDVASQVHVFIFGMLEGMTRYCLTRVEPSTLDAAFALALREDYTVASSYTRVLTPDAGASHGD
;
A
#
# COMPACT_ATOMS: atom_id res chain seq x y z
N MET A 1 -0.01 9.82 8.63
CA MET A 1 0.91 8.67 8.74
C MET A 1 1.15 8.17 7.33
N SER A 2 2.40 7.96 6.90
CA SER A 2 2.66 7.47 5.54
C SER A 2 2.33 5.97 5.43
N MET A 3 2.12 5.48 4.21
CA MET A 3 1.90 4.04 3.99
C MET A 3 3.08 3.20 4.51
N ARG A 4 4.31 3.70 4.37
CA ARG A 4 5.53 3.05 4.87
C ARG A 4 5.52 2.92 6.39
N ASP A 5 5.19 4.00 7.10
CA ASP A 5 5.09 3.97 8.57
C ASP A 5 4.03 2.95 9.02
N TYR A 6 2.91 2.88 8.28
CA TYR A 6 1.81 1.98 8.58
C TYR A 6 2.21 0.51 8.40
N VAL A 7 2.83 0.17 7.27
CA VAL A 7 3.37 -1.17 6.99
C VAL A 7 4.36 -1.60 8.07
N GLN A 8 5.31 -0.73 8.44
CA GLN A 8 6.29 -1.02 9.49
C GLN A 8 5.64 -1.28 10.85
N LYS A 9 4.63 -0.47 11.21
CA LYS A 9 3.90 -0.64 12.48
C LYS A 9 3.13 -1.96 12.52
N ILE A 10 2.52 -2.36 11.41
CA ILE A 10 1.79 -3.63 11.32
C ILE A 10 2.75 -4.83 11.34
N GLN A 11 3.87 -4.75 10.63
CA GLN A 11 4.90 -5.79 10.68
C GLN A 11 5.45 -5.98 12.10
N HIS A 12 5.72 -4.87 12.80
CA HIS A 12 6.17 -4.91 14.19
C HIS A 12 5.10 -5.54 15.10
N LEU A 13 3.83 -5.15 14.95
CA LEU A 13 2.72 -5.73 15.70
C LEU A 13 2.69 -7.26 15.56
N PHE A 14 2.76 -7.78 14.35
CA PHE A 14 2.72 -9.24 14.12
C PHE A 14 3.98 -9.94 14.63
N SER A 15 5.15 -9.30 14.54
CA SER A 15 6.38 -9.83 15.11
C SER A 15 6.37 -9.91 16.65
N CYS A 16 5.58 -9.07 17.32
CA CYS A 16 5.46 -9.05 18.78
C CYS A 16 4.52 -10.11 19.34
N ILE A 17 3.69 -10.77 18.52
CA ILE A 17 2.72 -11.79 18.96
C ILE A 17 3.42 -13.16 18.97
N VAL A 18 4.07 -13.47 20.10
CA VAL A 18 4.93 -14.66 20.25
C VAL A 18 4.19 -15.92 20.69
N THR A 19 3.12 -15.78 21.47
CA THR A 19 2.51 -16.91 22.21
C THR A 19 1.46 -17.69 21.42
N ASN A 20 0.72 -17.05 20.51
CA ASN A 20 -0.20 -17.70 19.57
C ASN A 20 -0.19 -16.87 18.28
N PRO A 21 0.69 -17.20 17.32
CA PRO A 21 0.79 -16.43 16.09
C PRO A 21 -0.56 -16.49 15.36
N ILE A 22 -1.06 -15.31 14.98
CA ILE A 22 -2.25 -15.18 14.16
C ILE A 22 -1.97 -15.88 12.82
N ASP A 23 -2.93 -16.61 12.26
CA ASP A 23 -2.78 -17.17 10.91
C ASP A 23 -2.52 -16.05 9.87
N VAL A 24 -1.76 -16.36 8.82
CA VAL A 24 -1.36 -15.38 7.80
C VAL A 24 -2.57 -14.75 7.11
N ALA A 25 -3.64 -15.51 6.83
CA ALA A 25 -4.84 -14.94 6.21
C ALA A 25 -5.53 -13.94 7.16
N SER A 26 -5.56 -14.25 8.45
CA SER A 26 -6.06 -13.33 9.48
C SER A 26 -5.18 -12.09 9.63
N GLN A 27 -3.85 -12.21 9.54
CA GLN A 27 -2.93 -11.07 9.56
C GLN A 27 -3.13 -10.16 8.33
N VAL A 28 -3.30 -10.75 7.15
CA VAL A 28 -3.62 -10.01 5.92
C VAL A 28 -4.97 -9.30 6.03
N HIS A 29 -6.00 -9.97 6.57
CA HIS A 29 -7.31 -9.35 6.80
C HIS A 29 -7.22 -8.16 7.73
N VAL A 30 -6.50 -8.29 8.86
CA VAL A 30 -6.28 -7.18 9.81
C VAL A 30 -5.53 -6.03 9.15
N PHE A 31 -4.53 -6.34 8.32
CA PHE A 31 -3.80 -5.32 7.55
C PHE A 31 -4.72 -4.55 6.60
N ILE A 32 -5.47 -5.25 5.74
CA ILE A 32 -6.35 -4.62 4.74
C ILE A 32 -7.47 -3.82 5.42
N PHE A 33 -8.07 -4.37 6.47
CA PHE A 33 -9.16 -3.71 7.20
C PHE A 33 -8.69 -2.46 7.94
N GLY A 34 -7.46 -2.48 8.47
CA GLY A 34 -6.88 -1.35 9.19
C GLY A 34 -6.40 -0.19 8.30
N MET A 35 -6.26 -0.39 6.99
CA MET A 35 -5.91 0.68 6.05
C MET A 35 -7.08 1.65 5.90
N LEU A 36 -6.86 2.97 5.91
CA LEU A 36 -7.91 3.97 5.65
C LEU A 36 -8.61 3.70 4.32
N GLU A 37 -9.93 3.95 4.29
CA GLU A 37 -10.81 3.74 3.14
C GLU A 37 -10.29 4.48 1.90
N GLY A 38 -10.23 3.81 0.73
CA GLY A 38 -9.65 4.39 -0.49
C GLY A 38 -9.20 3.37 -1.53
N MET A 39 -8.61 3.86 -2.64
CA MET A 39 -8.17 3.03 -3.77
C MET A 39 -7.24 1.87 -3.35
N THR A 40 -6.31 2.11 -2.42
CA THR A 40 -5.38 1.07 -2.00
C THR A 40 -6.09 -0.11 -1.33
N ARG A 41 -7.09 0.16 -0.48
CA ARG A 41 -7.91 -0.88 0.14
C ARG A 41 -8.69 -1.66 -0.93
N TYR A 42 -9.28 -0.95 -1.91
CA TYR A 42 -10.01 -1.58 -3.02
C TYR A 42 -9.10 -2.48 -3.87
N CYS A 43 -7.90 -2.03 -4.23
CA CYS A 43 -6.93 -2.81 -4.99
C CYS A 43 -6.52 -4.09 -4.25
N LEU A 44 -6.29 -3.99 -2.94
CA LEU A 44 -5.93 -5.13 -2.09
C LEU A 44 -7.04 -6.17 -1.98
N THR A 45 -8.29 -5.75 -1.77
CA THR A 45 -9.44 -6.67 -1.69
C THR A 45 -9.67 -7.39 -3.03
N ARG A 46 -9.39 -6.74 -4.15
CA ARG A 46 -9.54 -7.36 -5.48
C ARG A 46 -8.44 -8.37 -5.81
N VAL A 47 -7.22 -8.11 -5.35
CA VAL A 47 -6.07 -8.99 -5.60
C VAL A 47 -6.02 -10.17 -4.63
N GLU A 48 -6.68 -10.05 -3.47
CA GLU A 48 -6.75 -11.08 -2.43
C GLU A 48 -5.36 -11.68 -2.12
N PRO A 49 -4.44 -10.86 -1.58
CA PRO A 49 -3.07 -11.32 -1.33
C PRO A 49 -3.06 -12.47 -0.32
N SER A 50 -2.43 -13.58 -0.71
CA SER A 50 -2.31 -14.78 0.13
C SER A 50 -1.21 -14.69 1.18
N THR A 51 -0.38 -13.65 1.14
CA THR A 51 0.73 -13.43 2.07
C THR A 51 0.80 -11.98 2.51
N LEU A 52 1.33 -11.75 3.72
CA LEU A 52 1.56 -10.39 4.23
C LEU A 52 2.57 -9.61 3.38
N ASP A 53 3.63 -10.25 2.91
CA ASP A 53 4.65 -9.60 2.09
C ASP A 53 4.06 -9.09 0.77
N ALA A 54 3.23 -9.92 0.11
CA ALA A 54 2.50 -9.50 -1.08
C ALA A 54 1.53 -8.34 -0.79
N ALA A 55 0.84 -8.37 0.35
CA ALA A 55 -0.05 -7.29 0.77
C ALA A 55 0.73 -5.97 1.02
N PHE A 56 1.88 -6.03 1.67
CA PHE A 56 2.75 -4.87 1.90
C PHE A 56 3.31 -4.31 0.59
N ALA A 57 3.84 -5.17 -0.28
CA ALA A 57 4.37 -4.76 -1.57
C ALA A 57 3.30 -4.08 -2.43
N LEU A 58 2.07 -4.62 -2.42
CA LEU A 58 0.96 -4.04 -3.15
C LEU A 58 0.54 -2.69 -2.56
N ALA A 59 0.39 -2.59 -1.23
CA ALA A 59 0.05 -1.33 -0.57
C ALA A 59 1.06 -0.21 -0.89
N LEU A 60 2.37 -0.52 -0.87
CA LEU A 60 3.44 0.43 -1.19
C LEU A 60 3.44 0.82 -2.67
N ARG A 61 3.17 -0.13 -3.58
CA ARG A 61 3.10 0.13 -5.02
C ARG A 61 1.94 1.05 -5.37
N GLU A 62 0.77 0.83 -4.78
CA GLU A 62 -0.40 1.67 -5.03
C GLU A 62 -0.20 3.08 -4.46
N ASP A 63 0.34 3.21 -3.23
CA ASP A 63 0.65 4.52 -2.63
C ASP A 63 1.64 5.32 -3.49
N TYR A 64 2.69 4.66 -4.01
CA TYR A 64 3.60 5.26 -4.98
C TYR A 64 2.92 5.64 -6.30
N THR A 65 2.02 4.81 -6.81
CA THR A 65 1.27 5.09 -8.05
C THR A 65 0.36 6.30 -7.90
N VAL A 66 -0.32 6.42 -6.76
CA VAL A 66 -1.13 7.59 -6.41
C VAL A 66 -0.23 8.83 -6.31
N ALA A 67 0.84 8.77 -5.51
CA ALA A 67 1.76 9.89 -5.33
C ALA A 67 2.38 10.36 -6.66
N SER A 68 2.87 9.44 -7.49
CA SER A 68 3.47 9.75 -8.79
C SER A 68 2.46 10.31 -9.80
N SER A 69 1.20 9.88 -9.73
CA SER A 69 0.14 10.44 -10.59
C SER A 69 -0.14 11.90 -10.25
N TYR A 70 -0.15 12.26 -8.96
CA TYR A 70 -0.22 13.66 -8.55
C TYR A 70 1.01 14.46 -8.99
N THR A 71 2.23 13.91 -8.89
CA THR A 71 3.44 14.59 -9.38
C THR A 71 3.38 14.86 -10.89
N ARG A 72 2.87 13.91 -11.68
CA ARG A 72 2.71 14.07 -13.13
C ARG A 72 1.65 15.11 -13.49
N VAL A 73 0.57 15.21 -12.73
CA VAL A 73 -0.45 16.25 -12.93
C VAL A 73 0.08 17.65 -12.58
N LEU A 74 0.96 17.74 -11.58
CA LEU A 74 1.61 19.01 -11.19
C LEU A 74 2.78 19.41 -12.12
N THR A 75 3.19 18.52 -13.04
CA THR A 75 4.11 18.82 -14.13
C THR A 75 3.44 18.51 -15.48
N PRO A 76 2.40 19.26 -15.89
CA PRO A 76 1.89 19.15 -17.23
C PRO A 76 2.89 19.87 -18.15
N ASP A 77 3.70 19.08 -18.84
CA ASP A 77 4.44 19.49 -20.04
C ASP A 77 5.30 20.77 -19.90
N ALA A 78 6.53 20.61 -19.40
CA ALA A 78 7.62 21.54 -19.67
C ALA A 78 8.37 21.14 -20.98
N GLY A 79 7.64 20.62 -21.98
CA GLY A 79 8.21 19.85 -23.09
C GLY A 79 7.63 20.12 -24.48
N ALA A 80 6.73 21.08 -24.66
CA ALA A 80 6.29 21.53 -25.97
C ALA A 80 7.18 22.70 -26.45
N SER A 81 8.43 22.37 -26.78
CA SER A 81 9.27 23.18 -27.66
C SER A 81 9.77 22.31 -28.79
N HIS A 82 8.89 22.04 -29.76
CA HIS A 82 9.32 21.66 -31.10
C HIS A 82 8.24 21.98 -32.14
N GLY A 83 8.55 22.93 -33.02
CA GLY A 83 7.86 23.20 -34.29
C GLY A 83 6.97 24.45 -34.29
N ASP A 84 7.52 25.61 -34.68
CA ASP A 84 7.51 26.10 -36.08
C ASP A 84 8.60 27.17 -36.27
#